data_AF-A0A942Z8I1-F1
#
_entry.id   AF-A0A942Z8I1-F1
#
_cell.length_a   1.000
_cell.length_b   1.000
_cell.length_c   1.000
_cell.angle_alpha   90.00
_cell.angle_beta   90.00
_cell.angle_gamma   90.00
#
_symmetry.space_group_name_H-M   'P 1'
#
loop_
_entity.id
_entity.type
_entity.pdbx_description
1 polymer ?
#
loop_
_entity_poly.entity_id
_entity_poly.type
_entity_poly.pdbx_seq_one_letter_code
_entity_poly.pdbx_strand_id
1 'polypeptide(L)'
;MTVNKKCFIITPIGGDGSEIRRKADGVINSVIKPILKEMGFTDIKAAHEITSPGSINKQVINRIIEDDLVIANLTGLNPNVMYELAVRHATMKPIVHICENNTKLPFDIVDQRSIFYNDDMYGTEELKSKLVKMVNSCLDVENKDNPIYSATQDKIFREVAASSNETNLEGYVIDRIDNLEALIQNLSNNITNKYQVSSYTEEFVLDIESSEEINLDNLINNIYKNCKKENIKLENFSISEPSKNKSNVNSVINMYMQLQSYHIKPTKTQVTKIISSSLDKNMKLLRLDMLPF
;
A
#
# COMPACT_ATOMS: atom_id res chain seq x y z
N MET A 1 -23.91 1.44 2.26
CA MET A 1 -23.52 2.18 1.04
C MET A 1 -23.88 1.31 -0.14
N THR A 2 -24.76 1.75 -1.03
CA THR A 2 -25.01 1.06 -2.30
C THR A 2 -23.73 1.12 -3.12
N VAL A 3 -23.11 -0.03 -3.38
CA VAL A 3 -21.91 -0.12 -4.21
C VAL A 3 -22.28 0.34 -5.61
N ASN A 4 -21.62 1.40 -6.07
CA ASN A 4 -21.88 2.02 -7.37
C ASN A 4 -21.29 1.13 -8.47
N LYS A 5 -22.05 0.14 -8.95
CA LYS A 5 -21.57 -0.81 -9.96
C LYS A 5 -21.35 -0.13 -11.31
N LYS A 6 -20.17 -0.32 -11.88
CA LYS A 6 -19.77 0.25 -13.17
C LYS A 6 -19.67 -0.82 -14.24
N CYS A 7 -20.11 -0.47 -15.45
CA CYS A 7 -19.94 -1.30 -16.62
C CYS A 7 -19.30 -0.51 -17.75
N PHE A 8 -18.32 -1.12 -18.40
CA PHE A 8 -17.73 -0.58 -19.62
C PHE A 8 -18.15 -1.42 -20.83
N ILE A 9 -18.49 -0.75 -21.92
CA ILE A 9 -18.90 -1.41 -23.16
C ILE A 9 -17.82 -1.18 -24.21
N ILE A 10 -17.21 -2.29 -24.61
CA ILE A 10 -16.27 -2.37 -25.72
C ILE A 10 -17.08 -2.74 -26.97
N THR A 11 -17.01 -1.92 -28.02
CA THR A 11 -17.83 -2.10 -29.22
C THR A 11 -17.14 -1.54 -30.45
N PRO A 12 -17.39 -2.07 -31.67
CA PRO A 12 -16.81 -1.54 -32.88
C PRO A 12 -17.13 -0.05 -33.04
N ILE A 13 -16.09 0.76 -33.21
CA ILE A 13 -16.21 2.19 -33.47
C ILE A 13 -16.25 2.36 -34.99
N GLY A 14 -17.45 2.50 -35.54
CA GLY A 14 -17.65 2.98 -36.90
C GLY A 14 -17.60 4.51 -36.96
N GLY A 15 -17.37 5.07 -38.16
CA GLY A 15 -17.51 6.52 -38.38
C GLY A 15 -18.94 7.00 -38.11
N ASP A 16 -19.11 8.30 -37.86
CA ASP A 16 -20.42 8.89 -37.57
C ASP A 16 -21.43 8.62 -38.71
N GLY A 17 -22.62 8.15 -38.35
CA GLY A 17 -23.67 7.79 -39.31
C GLY A 17 -23.45 6.47 -40.06
N SER A 18 -22.33 5.77 -39.83
CA SER A 18 -22.11 4.44 -40.42
C SER A 18 -23.10 3.40 -39.92
N GLU A 19 -23.33 2.36 -40.72
CA GLU A 19 -24.17 1.23 -40.33
C GLU A 19 -23.64 0.55 -39.06
N ILE A 20 -22.32 0.36 -38.97
CA ILE A 20 -21.63 -0.19 -37.78
C ILE A 20 -21.98 0.63 -36.54
N ARG A 21 -21.91 1.97 -36.64
CA ARG A 21 -22.22 2.85 -35.52
C ARG A 21 -23.69 2.78 -35.13
N ARG A 22 -24.61 2.80 -36.09
CA ARG A 22 -26.05 2.68 -35.82
C ARG A 22 -26.42 1.36 -35.15
N LYS A 23 -25.85 0.25 -35.61
CA LYS A 23 -26.06 -1.08 -35.02
C LYS A 23 -25.53 -1.15 -33.60
N ALA A 24 -24.28 -0.71 -33.39
CA ALA A 24 -23.67 -0.66 -32.07
C ALA A 24 -24.50 0.20 -31.09
N ASP A 25 -24.87 1.42 -31.48
CA ASP A 25 -25.67 2.31 -30.64
C ASP A 25 -27.07 1.75 -30.39
N GLY A 26 -27.67 1.06 -31.36
CA GLY A 26 -28.95 0.37 -31.22
C GLY A 26 -28.92 -0.68 -30.12
N VAL A 27 -27.96 -1.61 -30.17
CA VAL A 27 -27.81 -2.67 -29.17
C VAL A 27 -27.48 -2.08 -27.78
N ILE A 28 -26.60 -1.07 -27.73
CA ILE A 28 -26.20 -0.43 -26.47
C ILE A 28 -27.40 0.24 -25.79
N ASN A 29 -28.16 1.04 -26.53
CA ASN A 29 -29.20 1.87 -25.95
C ASN A 29 -30.53 1.13 -25.78
N SER A 30 -30.86 0.17 -26.64
CA SER A 30 -32.12 -0.58 -26.57
C SER A 30 -32.05 -1.85 -25.72
N VAL A 31 -30.85 -2.41 -25.50
CA VAL A 31 -30.68 -3.67 -24.75
C VAL A 31 -29.74 -3.53 -23.57
N ILE A 32 -28.46 -3.19 -23.81
CA ILE A 32 -27.42 -3.28 -22.78
C ILE A 32 -27.70 -2.32 -21.62
N LYS A 33 -27.85 -1.02 -21.92
CA LYS A 33 -28.05 0.00 -20.89
C LYS A 33 -29.34 -0.20 -20.09
N PRO A 34 -30.52 -0.45 -20.69
CA PRO A 34 -31.74 -0.71 -19.92
C PRO A 34 -31.60 -1.88 -18.94
N ILE A 35 -31.09 -3.02 -19.41
CA ILE A 35 -30.92 -4.22 -18.58
C ILE A 35 -29.94 -3.97 -17.44
N LEU A 36 -28.77 -3.40 -17.72
CA LEU A 36 -27.79 -3.14 -16.67
C LEU A 36 -28.29 -2.13 -15.62
N LYS A 37 -29.07 -1.13 -16.02
CA LYS A 37 -29.71 -0.20 -15.07
C LYS A 37 -30.68 -0.92 -14.15
N GLU A 38 -31.52 -1.82 -14.68
CA GLU A 38 -32.42 -2.65 -13.88
C GLU A 38 -31.65 -3.56 -12.90
N MET A 39 -30.45 -4.01 -13.30
CA MET A 39 -29.53 -4.80 -12.46
C MET A 39 -28.69 -3.96 -11.47
N GLY A 40 -28.94 -2.65 -11.37
CA GLY A 40 -28.31 -1.77 -10.40
C GLY A 40 -26.94 -1.21 -10.81
N PHE A 41 -26.56 -1.29 -12.08
CA PHE A 41 -25.40 -0.57 -12.61
C PHE A 41 -25.75 0.91 -12.80
N THR A 42 -24.93 1.78 -12.23
CA THR A 42 -25.20 3.23 -12.18
C THR A 42 -24.32 4.03 -13.14
N ASP A 43 -23.19 3.47 -13.57
CA ASP A 43 -22.26 4.08 -14.51
C ASP A 43 -21.95 3.11 -15.66
N ILE A 44 -22.68 3.26 -16.77
CA ILE A 44 -22.57 2.41 -17.96
C ILE A 44 -22.10 3.29 -19.11
N LYS A 45 -20.89 3.05 -19.61
CA LYS A 45 -20.29 3.85 -20.70
C LYS A 45 -19.75 2.97 -21.81
N ALA A 46 -19.99 3.39 -23.04
CA ALA A 46 -19.28 2.84 -24.20
C ALA A 46 -17.96 3.60 -24.44
N ALA A 47 -16.99 2.94 -25.07
CA ALA A 47 -15.68 3.53 -25.37
C ALA A 47 -15.77 4.88 -26.10
N HIS A 48 -16.72 5.01 -27.01
CA HIS A 48 -16.94 6.23 -27.79
C HIS A 48 -17.62 7.38 -27.03
N GLU A 49 -18.13 7.16 -25.82
CA GLU A 49 -18.81 8.17 -24.99
C GLU A 49 -17.85 8.90 -24.04
N ILE A 50 -16.58 8.51 -24.02
CA ILE A 50 -15.55 9.12 -23.18
C ILE A 50 -15.07 10.43 -23.84
N THR A 51 -15.59 11.55 -23.35
CA THR A 51 -15.30 12.90 -23.86
C THR A 51 -14.38 13.74 -22.95
N SER A 52 -13.87 13.16 -21.85
CA SER A 52 -13.14 13.93 -20.84
C SER A 52 -11.71 14.28 -21.26
N PRO A 53 -11.14 15.43 -20.81
CA PRO A 53 -9.78 15.85 -21.16
C PRO A 53 -8.72 14.82 -20.73
N GLY A 54 -7.76 14.53 -21.62
CA GLY A 54 -6.66 13.57 -21.38
C GLY A 54 -6.47 12.61 -22.56
N SER A 55 -5.54 11.66 -22.43
CA SER A 55 -5.40 10.59 -23.42
C SER A 55 -6.64 9.69 -23.36
N ILE A 56 -7.45 9.68 -24.43
CA ILE A 56 -8.64 8.83 -24.59
C ILE A 56 -8.27 7.37 -24.32
N ASN A 57 -7.14 6.91 -24.87
CA ASN A 57 -6.64 5.56 -24.68
C ASN A 57 -6.42 5.21 -23.20
N LYS A 58 -5.87 6.13 -22.40
CA LYS A 58 -5.65 5.89 -20.97
C LYS A 58 -6.97 5.72 -20.21
N GLN A 59 -7.99 6.52 -20.54
CA GLN A 59 -9.29 6.46 -19.87
C GLN A 59 -10.06 5.19 -20.22
N VAL A 60 -10.03 4.80 -21.50
CA VAL A 60 -10.60 3.53 -21.98
C VAL A 60 -9.94 2.35 -21.26
N ILE A 61 -8.61 2.30 -21.22
CA ILE A 61 -7.87 1.23 -20.55
C ILE A 61 -8.18 1.20 -19.05
N ASN A 62 -8.27 2.36 -18.38
CA ASN A 62 -8.66 2.41 -16.98
C ASN A 62 -10.05 1.80 -16.76
N ARG A 63 -11.05 2.12 -17.60
CA ARG A 63 -12.39 1.52 -17.49
C ARG A 63 -12.36 0.01 -17.70
N ILE A 64 -11.58 -0.48 -18.67
CA ILE A 64 -11.40 -1.92 -18.91
C ILE A 64 -10.81 -2.63 -17.68
N ILE A 65 -9.86 -1.99 -17.00
CA ILE A 65 -9.20 -2.56 -15.82
C ILE A 65 -10.07 -2.44 -14.57
N GLU A 66 -10.75 -1.32 -14.38
CA GLU A 66 -11.36 -0.94 -13.11
C GLU A 66 -12.83 -1.35 -12.99
N ASP A 67 -13.62 -1.27 -14.07
CA ASP A 67 -15.07 -1.50 -14.00
C ASP A 67 -15.43 -2.93 -13.57
N ASP A 68 -16.54 -3.06 -12.85
CA ASP A 68 -17.01 -4.32 -12.28
C ASP A 68 -17.39 -5.33 -13.38
N LEU A 69 -17.90 -4.83 -14.50
CA LEU A 69 -18.29 -5.62 -15.66
C LEU A 69 -17.77 -4.98 -16.95
N VAL A 70 -17.36 -5.83 -17.90
CA VAL A 70 -17.17 -5.43 -19.29
C VAL A 70 -18.12 -6.21 -20.18
N ILE A 71 -18.77 -5.52 -21.12
CA ILE A 71 -19.47 -6.16 -22.22
C ILE A 71 -18.69 -5.90 -23.49
N ALA A 72 -18.27 -6.96 -24.18
CA ALA A 72 -17.54 -6.87 -25.44
C ALA A 72 -18.43 -7.31 -26.60
N ASN A 73 -18.69 -6.39 -27.53
CA ASN A 73 -19.40 -6.65 -28.76
C ASN A 73 -18.41 -7.09 -29.85
N LEU A 74 -18.36 -8.38 -30.12
CA LEU A 74 -17.42 -9.02 -31.05
C LEU A 74 -17.94 -9.05 -32.50
N THR A 75 -19.11 -8.48 -32.77
CA THR A 75 -19.68 -8.40 -34.12
C THR A 75 -18.65 -7.80 -35.09
N GLY A 76 -18.42 -8.51 -36.20
CA GLY A 76 -17.49 -8.08 -37.24
C GLY A 76 -16.00 -8.17 -36.88
N LEU A 77 -15.64 -8.72 -35.71
CA LEU A 77 -14.26 -8.98 -35.27
C LEU A 77 -13.34 -7.74 -35.36
N ASN A 78 -13.82 -6.61 -34.85
CA ASN A 78 -13.06 -5.36 -34.88
C ASN A 78 -11.70 -5.51 -34.13
N PRO A 79 -10.55 -5.20 -34.75
CA PRO A 79 -9.24 -5.38 -34.12
C PRO A 79 -9.05 -4.60 -32.81
N ASN A 80 -9.64 -3.40 -32.69
CA ASN A 80 -9.55 -2.61 -31.46
C ASN A 80 -10.33 -3.28 -30.33
N VAL A 81 -11.52 -3.80 -30.63
CA VAL A 81 -12.31 -4.58 -29.67
C VAL A 81 -11.53 -5.80 -29.19
N MET A 82 -10.85 -6.51 -30.09
CA MET A 82 -10.03 -7.67 -29.75
C MET A 82 -8.85 -7.31 -28.84
N TYR A 83 -8.21 -6.16 -29.09
CA TYR A 83 -7.14 -5.64 -28.23
C TYR A 83 -7.66 -5.32 -26.82
N GLU A 84 -8.78 -4.60 -26.73
CA GLU A 84 -9.41 -4.22 -25.46
C GLU A 84 -9.91 -5.44 -24.68
N LEU A 85 -10.43 -6.45 -25.40
CA LEU A 85 -10.81 -7.75 -24.86
C LEU A 85 -9.63 -8.46 -24.19
N ALA A 86 -8.47 -8.52 -24.86
CA ALA A 86 -7.27 -9.14 -24.31
C ALA A 86 -6.81 -8.45 -23.01
N VAL A 87 -6.89 -7.11 -22.95
CA VAL A 87 -6.60 -6.35 -21.72
C VAL A 87 -7.57 -6.71 -20.60
N ARG A 88 -8.88 -6.88 -20.90
CA ARG A 88 -9.86 -7.32 -19.89
C ARG A 88 -9.59 -8.75 -19.39
N HIS A 89 -9.23 -9.67 -20.26
CA HIS A 89 -8.87 -11.03 -19.84
C HIS A 89 -7.72 -11.02 -18.83
N ALA A 90 -6.74 -10.14 -19.03
CA ALA A 90 -5.59 -10.02 -18.15
C ALA A 90 -5.95 -9.50 -16.74
N THR A 91 -7.08 -8.81 -16.58
CA THR A 91 -7.50 -8.25 -15.28
C THR A 91 -8.32 -9.21 -14.44
N MET A 92 -8.69 -10.38 -14.99
CA MET A 92 -9.42 -11.45 -14.30
C MET A 92 -10.75 -10.98 -13.65
N LYS A 93 -11.38 -9.97 -14.25
CA LYS A 93 -12.68 -9.44 -13.82
C LYS A 93 -13.80 -9.84 -14.80
N PRO A 94 -15.07 -9.85 -14.34
CA PRO A 94 -16.21 -10.32 -15.14
C PRO A 94 -16.30 -9.72 -16.54
N ILE A 95 -16.54 -10.56 -17.54
CA ILE A 95 -16.74 -10.13 -18.93
C ILE A 95 -17.87 -10.94 -19.57
N VAL A 96 -18.68 -10.27 -20.39
CA VAL A 96 -19.70 -10.89 -21.22
C VAL A 96 -19.41 -10.58 -22.69
N HIS A 97 -19.39 -11.62 -23.51
CA HIS A 97 -19.23 -11.49 -24.95
C HIS A 97 -20.60 -11.52 -25.64
N ILE A 98 -20.82 -10.61 -26.58
CA ILE A 98 -21.99 -10.61 -27.46
C ILE A 98 -21.53 -10.53 -28.91
N CYS A 99 -22.24 -11.16 -29.84
CA CYS A 99 -22.00 -11.00 -31.27
C CYS A 99 -23.23 -11.40 -32.10
N GLU A 100 -23.32 -10.89 -33.32
CA GLU A 100 -24.36 -11.34 -34.25
C GLU A 100 -24.14 -12.80 -34.65
N ASN A 101 -25.22 -13.56 -34.87
CA ASN A 101 -25.22 -15.00 -35.23
C ASN A 101 -24.27 -15.36 -36.38
N ASN A 102 -24.02 -14.45 -37.32
CA ASN A 102 -23.14 -14.67 -38.47
C ASN A 102 -21.64 -14.48 -38.17
N THR A 103 -21.29 -14.11 -36.93
CA THR A 103 -19.91 -13.85 -36.52
C THR A 103 -19.19 -15.17 -36.27
N LYS A 104 -18.16 -15.46 -37.06
CA LYS A 104 -17.28 -16.61 -36.84
C LYS A 104 -16.16 -16.23 -35.89
N LEU A 105 -16.27 -16.62 -34.63
CA LEU A 105 -15.26 -16.30 -33.63
C LEU A 105 -13.90 -16.99 -33.96
N PRO A 106 -12.77 -16.29 -33.80
CA PRO A 106 -11.44 -16.88 -33.95
C PRO A 106 -11.16 -17.91 -32.86
N PHE A 107 -10.21 -18.80 -33.12
CA PHE A 107 -9.84 -19.90 -32.23
C PHE A 107 -9.49 -19.43 -30.81
N ASP A 108 -8.87 -18.26 -30.65
CA ASP A 108 -8.46 -17.73 -29.34
C ASP A 108 -9.63 -17.42 -28.38
N ILE A 109 -10.86 -17.26 -28.91
CA ILE A 109 -12.04 -16.89 -28.13
C ILE A 109 -13.25 -17.80 -28.36
N VAL A 110 -13.16 -18.78 -29.26
CA VAL A 110 -14.29 -19.67 -29.61
C VAL A 110 -14.75 -20.51 -28.42
N ASP A 111 -13.82 -20.88 -27.53
CA ASP A 111 -14.12 -21.65 -26.32
C ASP A 111 -14.75 -20.80 -25.21
N GLN A 112 -14.81 -19.48 -25.40
CA GLN A 112 -15.45 -18.56 -24.45
C GLN A 112 -16.94 -18.45 -24.75
N ARG A 113 -17.77 -18.58 -23.70
CA ARG A 113 -19.22 -18.42 -23.82
C ARG A 113 -19.55 -17.03 -24.36
N SER A 114 -20.22 -17.01 -25.50
CA SER A 114 -20.65 -15.79 -26.19
C SER A 114 -22.15 -15.84 -26.45
N ILE A 115 -22.83 -14.71 -26.26
CA ILE A 115 -24.24 -14.58 -26.61
C ILE A 115 -24.33 -14.23 -28.09
N PHE A 116 -24.88 -15.15 -28.87
CA PHE A 116 -25.22 -14.88 -30.26
C PHE A 116 -26.66 -14.37 -30.39
N TYR A 117 -26.86 -13.31 -31.18
CA TYR A 117 -28.16 -12.66 -31.42
C TYR A 117 -28.39 -12.34 -32.90
N ASN A 118 -29.65 -12.15 -33.28
CA ASN A 118 -30.03 -11.64 -34.60
C ASN A 118 -30.19 -10.11 -34.55
N ASP A 119 -29.71 -9.41 -35.55
CA ASP A 119 -29.90 -7.95 -35.70
C ASP A 119 -31.29 -7.65 -36.28
N ASP A 120 -32.32 -7.96 -35.49
CA ASP A 120 -33.71 -7.66 -35.77
C ASP A 120 -34.48 -7.33 -34.48
N MET A 121 -35.75 -6.94 -34.64
CA MET A 121 -36.58 -6.51 -33.51
C MET A 121 -36.85 -7.64 -32.50
N TYR A 122 -36.93 -8.89 -32.95
CA TYR A 122 -37.14 -10.03 -32.04
C TYR A 122 -35.82 -10.45 -31.37
N GLY A 123 -34.71 -10.40 -32.11
CA GLY A 123 -33.36 -10.66 -31.59
C GLY A 123 -32.96 -9.71 -30.46
N THR A 124 -33.55 -8.51 -30.41
CA THR A 124 -33.46 -7.59 -29.25
C THR A 124 -34.02 -8.21 -27.97
N GLU A 125 -35.20 -8.85 -28.04
CA GLU A 125 -35.81 -9.52 -26.89
C GLU A 125 -35.06 -10.81 -26.49
N GLU A 126 -34.58 -11.56 -27.48
CA GLU A 126 -33.72 -12.71 -27.23
C GLU A 126 -32.43 -12.31 -26.49
N LEU A 127 -31.80 -11.22 -26.95
CA LEU A 127 -30.56 -10.70 -26.35
C LEU A 127 -30.81 -10.24 -24.91
N LYS A 128 -31.92 -9.54 -24.62
CA LYS A 128 -32.27 -9.13 -23.25
C LYS A 128 -32.31 -10.33 -22.30
N SER A 129 -33.05 -11.39 -22.67
CA SER A 129 -33.19 -12.59 -21.83
C SER A 129 -31.85 -13.30 -21.59
N LYS A 130 -31.04 -13.46 -22.66
CA LYS A 130 -29.73 -14.10 -22.57
C LYS A 130 -28.74 -13.25 -21.76
N LEU A 131 -28.77 -11.92 -21.91
CA LEU A 131 -27.89 -11.00 -21.23
C LEU A 131 -28.09 -11.02 -19.72
N VAL A 132 -29.33 -10.98 -19.24
CA VAL A 132 -29.64 -11.07 -17.80
C VAL A 132 -29.04 -12.34 -17.19
N LYS A 133 -29.25 -13.48 -17.83
CA LYS A 133 -28.73 -14.78 -17.36
C LYS A 133 -27.20 -14.79 -17.31
N MET A 134 -26.55 -14.32 -18.37
CA MET A 134 -25.09 -14.32 -18.45
C MET A 134 -24.47 -13.35 -17.45
N VAL A 135 -25.01 -12.12 -17.32
CA VAL A 135 -24.48 -11.14 -16.36
C VAL A 135 -24.60 -11.66 -14.93
N ASN A 136 -25.73 -12.28 -14.56
CA ASN A 136 -25.88 -12.90 -13.24
C ASN A 136 -24.85 -14.02 -13.02
N SER A 137 -24.64 -14.89 -14.01
CA SER A 137 -23.65 -15.97 -13.93
C SER A 137 -22.21 -15.45 -13.85
N CYS A 138 -21.88 -14.36 -14.54
CA CYS A 138 -20.52 -13.79 -14.56
C CYS A 138 -20.18 -13.00 -13.30
N LEU A 139 -21.19 -12.43 -12.62
CA LEU A 139 -20.99 -11.72 -11.36
C LEU A 139 -20.90 -12.67 -10.16
N ASP A 140 -21.22 -13.95 -10.34
CA ASP A 140 -21.04 -14.98 -9.33
C ASP A 140 -19.54 -15.32 -9.19
N VAL A 141 -19.00 -15.19 -7.98
CA VAL A 141 -17.55 -15.15 -7.71
C VAL A 141 -16.90 -16.53 -7.84
N GLU A 142 -17.69 -17.61 -7.77
CA GLU A 142 -17.21 -18.99 -7.82
C GLU A 142 -16.78 -19.46 -9.22
N ASN A 143 -17.14 -18.75 -10.29
CA ASN A 143 -16.88 -19.17 -11.68
C ASN A 143 -16.10 -18.11 -12.48
N LYS A 144 -14.84 -17.86 -12.09
CA LYS A 144 -13.92 -17.05 -12.90
C LYS A 144 -13.24 -17.95 -13.92
N ASP A 145 -13.58 -17.78 -15.20
CA ASP A 145 -12.99 -18.53 -16.31
C ASP A 145 -12.69 -17.57 -17.48
N ASN A 146 -11.41 -17.52 -17.89
CA ASN A 146 -10.96 -16.87 -19.12
C ASN A 146 -9.59 -17.46 -19.53
N PRO A 147 -9.16 -17.31 -20.81
CA PRO A 147 -7.96 -17.99 -21.32
C PRO A 147 -6.68 -17.66 -20.56
N ILE A 148 -6.54 -16.43 -20.06
CA ILE A 148 -5.36 -15.98 -19.31
C ILE A 148 -5.39 -16.53 -17.89
N TYR A 149 -6.58 -16.62 -17.28
CA TYR A 149 -6.75 -17.24 -15.97
C TYR A 149 -6.33 -18.71 -15.98
N SER A 150 -6.84 -19.49 -16.92
CA SER A 150 -6.55 -20.93 -17.05
C SER A 150 -5.05 -21.19 -17.30
N ALA A 151 -4.42 -20.40 -18.18
CA ALA A 151 -2.98 -20.50 -18.41
C ALA A 151 -2.13 -20.15 -17.18
N THR A 152 -2.58 -19.19 -16.36
CA THR A 152 -1.88 -18.80 -15.13
C THR A 152 -2.01 -19.88 -14.06
N GLN A 153 -3.20 -20.47 -13.91
CA GLN A 153 -3.41 -21.61 -13.01
C GLN A 153 -2.55 -22.81 -13.40
N ASP A 154 -2.51 -23.17 -14.68
CA ASP A 154 -1.70 -24.28 -15.19
C ASP A 154 -0.21 -24.11 -14.86
N LYS A 155 0.30 -22.87 -14.97
CA LYS A 155 1.68 -22.57 -14.62
C LYS A 155 1.95 -22.78 -13.14
N ILE A 156 1.08 -22.27 -12.26
CA ILE A 156 1.17 -22.48 -10.81
C ILE A 156 1.10 -23.97 -10.50
N PHE A 157 0.18 -24.70 -11.12
CA PHE A 157 0.01 -26.13 -10.90
C PHE A 157 1.23 -26.95 -11.32
N ARG A 158 1.88 -26.59 -12.44
CA ARG A 158 3.14 -27.21 -12.89
C ARG A 158 4.31 -26.87 -11.96
N GLU A 159 4.40 -25.64 -11.49
CA GLU A 159 5.43 -25.23 -10.53
C GLU A 159 5.26 -25.98 -9.20
N VAL A 160 4.02 -26.17 -8.73
CA VAL A 160 3.69 -26.98 -7.54
C VAL A 160 4.00 -28.46 -7.74
N ALA A 161 3.62 -29.05 -8.87
CA ALA A 161 3.93 -30.45 -9.18
C ALA A 161 5.43 -30.73 -9.33
N ALA A 162 6.23 -29.72 -9.67
CA ALA A 162 7.68 -29.83 -9.77
C ALA A 162 8.40 -29.65 -8.43
N SER A 163 7.77 -29.01 -7.44
CA SER A 163 8.39 -28.69 -6.15
C SER A 163 8.01 -29.63 -5.00
N SER A 164 6.89 -30.35 -5.09
CA SER A 164 6.47 -31.33 -4.06
C SER A 164 6.03 -32.67 -4.66
N ASN A 165 6.49 -33.77 -4.07
CA ASN A 165 6.07 -35.14 -4.41
C ASN A 165 4.59 -35.43 -4.12
N GLU A 166 3.82 -34.48 -3.59
CA GLU A 166 2.38 -34.63 -3.39
C GLU A 166 1.62 -33.39 -3.85
N THR A 167 0.50 -33.66 -4.52
CA THR A 167 -0.50 -32.75 -5.05
C THR A 167 -1.34 -32.16 -3.92
N ASN A 168 -0.92 -31.07 -3.28
CA ASN A 168 -1.84 -30.26 -2.47
C ASN A 168 -1.38 -28.80 -2.42
N LEU A 169 -2.23 -27.92 -2.97
CA LEU A 169 -2.03 -26.46 -2.95
C LEU A 169 -1.84 -25.91 -1.53
N GLU A 170 -2.39 -26.58 -0.51
CA GLU A 170 -2.21 -26.20 0.89
C GLU A 170 -0.73 -26.25 1.31
N GLY A 171 0.03 -27.25 0.85
CA GLY A 171 1.44 -27.41 1.18
C GLY A 171 2.31 -26.27 0.65
N TYR A 172 2.09 -25.87 -0.61
CA TYR A 172 2.82 -24.75 -1.20
C TYR A 172 2.52 -23.41 -0.51
N VAL A 173 1.27 -23.19 -0.10
CA VAL A 173 0.89 -21.99 0.66
C VAL A 173 1.59 -21.99 2.03
N ILE A 174 1.65 -23.14 2.71
CA ILE A 174 2.39 -23.30 3.97
C ILE A 174 3.87 -23.00 3.77
N ASP A 175 4.52 -23.60 2.77
CA ASP A 175 5.93 -23.36 2.46
C ASP A 175 6.20 -21.88 2.17
N ARG A 176 5.27 -21.20 1.49
CA ARG A 176 5.42 -19.77 1.19
C ARG A 176 5.24 -18.91 2.42
N ILE A 177 4.34 -19.27 3.33
CA ILE A 177 4.13 -18.62 4.62
C ILE A 177 5.40 -18.77 5.48
N ASP A 178 5.97 -19.96 5.55
CA ASP A 178 7.20 -20.23 6.33
C ASP A 178 8.39 -19.39 5.80
N ASN A 179 8.52 -19.30 4.47
CA ASN A 179 9.54 -18.45 3.85
C ASN A 179 9.33 -16.95 4.14
N LEU A 180 8.08 -16.48 4.15
CA LEU A 180 7.76 -15.10 4.51
C LEU A 180 8.04 -14.83 5.99
N GLU A 181 7.74 -15.78 6.86
CA GLU A 181 8.06 -15.69 8.29
C GLU A 181 9.57 -15.55 8.50
N ALA A 182 10.38 -16.38 7.84
CA ALA A 182 11.84 -16.29 7.90
C ALA A 182 12.37 -14.93 7.43
N LEU A 183 11.80 -14.36 6.37
CA LEU A 183 12.16 -13.02 5.88
C LEU A 183 11.79 -11.92 6.89
N ILE A 184 10.61 -12.01 7.50
CA ILE A 184 10.15 -11.05 8.53
C ILE A 184 11.05 -11.11 9.77
N GLN A 185 11.41 -12.32 10.23
CA GLN A 185 12.32 -12.49 11.37
C GLN A 185 13.70 -11.89 11.08
N ASN A 186 14.23 -12.09 9.87
CA ASN A 186 15.51 -11.48 9.46
C ASN A 186 15.44 -9.95 9.40
N LEU A 187 14.35 -9.38 8.89
CA LEU A 187 14.13 -7.93 8.89
C LEU A 187 14.03 -7.39 10.33
N SER A 188 13.30 -8.08 11.20
CA SER A 188 13.16 -7.72 12.62
C SER A 188 14.50 -7.75 13.36
N ASN A 189 15.32 -8.77 13.11
CA ASN A 189 16.67 -8.88 13.70
C ASN A 189 17.59 -7.76 13.20
N ASN A 190 17.53 -7.41 11.92
CA ASN A 190 18.30 -6.30 11.35
C ASN A 190 17.88 -4.93 11.89
N ILE A 191 16.57 -4.73 12.11
CA ILE A 191 16.05 -3.53 12.78
C ILE A 191 16.58 -3.47 14.22
N THR A 192 16.45 -4.56 14.98
CA THR A 192 16.92 -4.65 16.38
C THR A 192 18.42 -4.37 16.51
N ASN A 193 19.25 -4.91 15.60
CA ASN A 193 20.70 -4.67 15.61
C ASN A 193 21.09 -3.24 15.22
N LYS A 194 20.25 -2.50 14.46
CA LYS A 194 20.49 -1.10 14.13
C LYS A 194 20.27 -0.15 15.32
N TYR A 195 19.57 -0.60 16.37
CA TYR A 195 19.26 0.15 17.59
C TYR A 195 20.07 -0.30 18.82
N GLN A 196 21.26 -0.87 18.66
CA GLN A 196 22.12 -1.20 19.81
C GLN A 196 22.38 0.05 20.67
N VAL A 197 21.95 -0.01 21.94
CA VAL A 197 22.15 1.03 22.96
C VAL A 197 23.65 1.13 23.28
N SER A 198 24.30 2.21 22.84
CA SER A 198 25.68 2.50 23.22
C SER A 198 25.72 3.26 24.56
N SER A 199 26.38 2.70 25.58
CA SER A 199 26.70 3.40 26.83
C SER A 199 27.95 4.26 26.67
N TYR A 200 28.01 5.39 27.38
CA TYR A 200 29.15 6.30 27.36
C TYR A 200 29.38 6.93 28.74
N THR A 201 30.65 6.98 29.16
CA THR A 201 31.08 7.54 30.45
C THR A 201 32.03 8.71 30.20
N GLU A 202 31.82 9.81 30.91
CA GLU A 202 32.72 10.98 30.94
C GLU A 202 32.80 11.56 32.35
N GLU A 203 33.98 12.08 32.70
CA GLU A 203 34.22 12.77 33.97
C GLU A 203 34.31 14.29 33.74
N PHE A 204 33.61 15.04 34.57
CA PHE A 204 33.55 16.50 34.49
C PHE A 204 33.98 17.13 35.81
N VAL A 205 34.80 18.18 35.75
CA VAL A 205 35.08 19.03 36.92
C VAL A 205 34.09 20.20 36.91
N LEU A 206 33.42 20.41 38.05
CA LEU A 206 32.50 21.53 38.24
C LEU A 206 33.00 22.50 39.31
N ASP A 207 33.15 23.74 38.88
CA ASP A 207 33.31 24.87 39.79
C ASP A 207 31.96 25.56 39.97
N ILE A 208 31.41 25.52 41.18
CA ILE A 208 30.13 26.15 41.52
C ILE A 208 30.37 27.15 42.66
N GLU A 209 29.89 28.37 42.45
CA GLU A 209 29.78 29.38 43.51
C GLU A 209 28.39 29.27 44.12
N SER A 210 28.30 29.23 45.44
CA SER A 210 27.01 29.29 46.13
C SER A 210 27.05 30.23 47.32
N SER A 211 25.98 31.00 47.48
CA SER A 211 25.78 31.89 48.63
C SER A 211 25.29 31.15 49.89
N GLU A 212 24.91 29.87 49.76
CA GLU A 212 24.35 29.04 50.82
C GLU A 212 24.93 27.62 50.81
N GLU A 213 24.56 26.79 51.78
CA GLU A 213 24.97 25.39 51.81
C GLU A 213 24.32 24.59 50.67
N ILE A 214 25.15 23.87 49.91
CA ILE A 214 24.71 23.13 48.72
C ILE A 214 24.02 21.83 49.15
N ASN A 215 22.74 21.69 48.80
CA ASN A 215 22.02 20.42 48.90
C ASN A 215 22.33 19.55 47.67
N LEU A 216 23.25 18.58 47.84
CA LEU A 216 23.71 17.72 46.77
C LEU A 216 22.60 16.81 46.21
N ASP A 217 21.70 16.30 47.05
CA ASP A 217 20.61 15.42 46.61
C ASP A 217 19.61 16.14 45.69
N ASN A 218 19.29 17.38 45.99
CA ASN A 218 18.43 18.20 45.12
C ASN A 218 19.10 18.48 43.77
N LEU A 219 20.40 18.79 43.76
CA LEU A 219 21.15 19.01 42.53
C LEU A 219 21.18 17.74 41.66
N ILE A 220 21.45 16.59 42.25
CA ILE A 220 21.42 15.28 41.58
C ILE A 220 20.06 15.03 40.94
N ASN A 221 18.97 15.20 41.70
CA ASN A 221 17.61 14.99 41.21
C ASN A 221 17.23 15.91 40.05
N ASN A 222 17.65 17.18 40.10
CA ASN A 222 17.43 18.13 39.01
C ASN A 222 18.17 17.73 37.73
N ILE A 223 19.40 17.21 37.85
CA ILE A 223 20.19 16.71 36.72
C ILE A 223 19.50 15.50 36.08
N TYR A 224 19.09 14.50 36.87
CA TYR A 224 18.32 13.35 36.36
C TYR A 224 17.06 13.79 35.59
N LYS A 225 16.32 14.76 36.13
CA LYS A 225 15.10 15.31 35.51
C LYS A 225 15.39 16.00 34.18
N ASN A 226 16.45 16.80 34.10
CA ASN A 226 16.80 17.55 32.89
C ASN A 226 17.44 16.65 31.81
N CYS A 227 18.22 15.63 32.19
CA CYS A 227 18.67 14.59 31.26
C CYS A 227 17.49 13.88 30.58
N LYS A 228 16.46 13.50 31.36
CA LYS A 228 15.25 12.84 30.83
C LYS A 228 14.50 13.73 29.82
N LYS A 229 14.44 15.05 30.03
CA LYS A 229 13.82 15.99 29.08
C LYS A 229 14.55 16.05 27.74
N GLU A 230 15.87 15.88 27.75
CA GLU A 230 16.72 15.87 26.55
C GLU A 230 16.85 14.43 25.97
N ASN A 231 15.99 13.48 26.37
CA ASN A 231 16.00 12.06 25.95
C ASN A 231 17.33 11.31 26.25
N ILE A 232 18.01 11.69 27.32
CA ILE A 232 19.23 11.03 27.81
C ILE A 232 18.89 10.24 29.08
N LYS A 233 19.25 8.94 29.13
CA LYS A 233 19.11 8.12 30.33
C LYS A 233 20.41 8.19 31.13
N LEU A 234 20.38 8.78 32.32
CA LEU A 234 21.51 8.78 33.25
C LEU A 234 21.51 7.45 34.03
N GLU A 235 22.60 6.69 34.03
CA GLU A 235 22.68 5.42 34.77
C GLU A 235 23.32 5.57 36.15
N ASN A 236 24.34 6.41 36.26
CA ASN A 236 25.01 6.68 37.53
C ASN A 236 25.56 8.10 37.56
N PHE A 237 25.54 8.73 38.73
CA PHE A 237 26.04 10.09 38.93
C PHE A 237 26.59 10.20 40.35
N SER A 238 27.85 10.59 40.47
CA SER A 238 28.52 10.76 41.76
C SER A 238 29.29 12.07 41.80
N ILE A 239 29.18 12.78 42.92
CA ILE A 239 29.94 13.99 43.21
C ILE A 239 31.01 13.62 44.25
N SER A 240 32.29 13.82 43.94
CA SER A 240 33.36 13.70 44.92
C SER A 240 33.37 14.94 45.83
N GLU A 241 33.73 14.76 47.11
CA GLU A 241 33.60 15.80 48.14
C GLU A 241 34.20 17.17 47.75
N PRO A 242 33.51 18.27 48.07
CA PRO A 242 33.92 19.62 47.73
C PRO A 242 35.16 20.05 48.50
N SER A 243 36.20 20.52 47.80
CA SER A 243 37.24 21.33 48.44
C SER A 243 36.68 22.74 48.69
N LYS A 244 36.28 23.03 49.93
CA LYS A 244 35.72 24.34 50.33
C LYS A 244 36.84 25.37 50.47
N ASN A 245 36.72 26.52 49.79
CA ASN A 245 37.53 27.68 50.15
C ASN A 245 36.72 28.98 50.07
N LYS A 246 36.46 29.58 51.25
CA LYS A 246 35.90 30.92 51.57
C LYS A 246 34.59 31.41 50.90
N SER A 247 34.11 30.77 49.83
CA SER A 247 32.79 30.94 49.18
C SER A 247 32.67 30.09 47.89
N ASN A 248 33.77 29.49 47.42
CA ASN A 248 33.81 28.61 46.26
C ASN A 248 33.85 27.14 46.67
N VAL A 249 33.08 26.33 45.94
CA VAL A 249 33.07 24.87 46.02
C VAL A 249 33.63 24.31 44.71
N ASN A 250 34.76 23.62 44.80
CA ASN A 250 35.31 22.86 43.67
C ASN A 250 35.08 21.35 43.93
N SER A 251 34.33 20.70 43.03
CA SER A 251 33.97 19.28 43.10
C SER A 251 34.18 18.58 41.76
N VAL A 252 34.64 17.33 41.80
CA VAL A 252 34.66 16.46 40.62
C VAL A 252 33.33 15.71 40.53
N ILE A 253 32.75 15.65 39.33
CA ILE A 253 31.49 14.95 39.08
C ILE A 253 31.71 13.89 38.02
N ASN A 254 31.44 12.65 38.39
CA ASN A 254 31.49 11.52 37.48
C ASN A 254 30.08 11.21 36.99
N MET A 255 29.88 11.25 35.67
CA MET A 255 28.56 11.10 35.04
C MET A 255 28.57 9.94 34.05
N TYR A 256 27.73 8.94 34.33
CA TYR A 256 27.53 7.76 33.49
C TYR A 256 26.19 7.87 32.75
N MET A 257 26.24 7.90 31.40
CA MET A 257 25.08 8.14 30.55
C MET A 257 24.85 7.02 29.53
N GLN A 258 23.58 6.66 29.36
CA GLN A 258 23.06 5.85 28.26
C GLN A 258 22.26 6.73 27.28
N LEU A 259 22.65 6.68 26.01
CA LEU A 259 21.95 7.40 24.95
C LEU A 259 20.79 6.53 24.44
N GLN A 260 19.55 7.04 24.56
CA GLN A 260 18.36 6.31 24.10
C GLN A 260 17.89 6.73 22.70
N SER A 261 18.35 7.87 22.18
CA SER A 261 18.03 8.30 20.81
C SER A 261 19.10 9.25 20.25
N TYR A 262 19.44 9.05 18.97
CA TYR A 262 20.51 9.70 18.20
C TYR A 262 21.94 9.33 18.63
N HIS A 263 22.68 8.74 17.67
CA HIS A 263 24.07 8.24 17.78
C HIS A 263 25.14 9.33 17.99
N ILE A 264 24.83 10.45 18.64
CA ILE A 264 25.76 11.57 18.82
C ILE A 264 26.00 11.75 20.31
N LYS A 265 27.27 11.59 20.74
CA LYS A 265 27.71 11.93 22.10
C LYS A 265 27.27 13.37 22.42
N PRO A 266 26.62 13.64 23.57
CA PRO A 266 26.20 14.97 23.92
C PRO A 266 27.43 15.89 23.93
N THR A 267 27.33 17.02 23.23
CA THR A 267 28.43 17.99 23.17
C THR A 267 28.66 18.64 24.53
N LYS A 268 29.87 19.14 24.80
CA LYS A 268 30.17 19.92 26.03
C LYS A 268 29.11 21.00 26.28
N THR A 269 28.65 21.67 25.23
CA THR A 269 27.58 22.68 25.28
C THR A 269 26.24 22.14 25.78
N GLN A 270 25.84 20.95 25.33
CA GLN A 270 24.60 20.30 25.78
C GLN A 270 24.69 19.91 27.26
N VAL A 271 25.83 19.36 27.69
CA VAL A 271 26.07 19.01 29.09
C VAL A 271 26.09 20.26 29.97
N THR A 272 26.76 21.34 29.55
CA THR A 272 26.72 22.64 30.24
C THR A 272 25.29 23.15 30.39
N LYS A 273 24.46 23.07 29.36
CA LYS A 273 23.06 23.51 29.42
C LYS A 273 22.25 22.71 30.45
N ILE A 274 22.42 21.38 30.49
CA ILE A 274 21.74 20.51 31.46
C ILE A 274 22.17 20.89 32.89
N ILE A 275 23.48 21.08 33.12
CA ILE A 275 24.01 21.43 34.44
C ILE A 275 23.52 22.82 34.87
N SER A 276 23.68 23.84 34.02
CA SER A 276 23.24 25.20 34.33
C SER A 276 21.73 25.30 34.61
N SER A 277 20.91 24.49 33.92
CA SER A 277 19.45 24.45 34.16
C SER A 277 19.03 23.60 35.36
N SER A 278 19.99 22.93 36.01
CA SER A 278 19.78 22.12 37.22
C SER A 278 20.22 22.83 38.51
N LEU A 279 20.88 23.99 38.39
CA LEU A 279 21.32 24.82 39.50
C LEU A 279 20.18 25.68 40.06
N ASP A 280 20.13 25.82 41.38
CA ASP A 280 19.18 26.70 42.07
C ASP A 280 19.61 28.17 42.00
N LYS A 281 18.70 29.09 42.33
CA LYS A 281 18.93 30.56 42.25
C LYS A 281 20.13 31.07 43.05
N ASN A 282 20.55 30.30 44.05
CA ASN A 282 21.66 30.62 44.95
C ASN A 282 22.98 29.98 44.50
N MET A 283 23.00 29.37 43.31
CA MET A 283 24.17 28.70 42.73
C MET A 283 24.50 29.28 41.37
N LYS A 284 25.79 29.35 41.06
CA LYS A 284 26.29 29.80 39.76
C LYS A 284 27.38 28.87 39.26
N LEU A 285 27.21 28.35 38.04
CA LEU A 285 28.26 27.61 37.36
C LEU A 285 29.37 28.59 36.96
N LEU A 286 30.56 28.40 37.52
CA LEU A 286 31.75 29.18 37.16
C LEU A 286 32.49 28.51 36.00
N ARG A 287 32.63 27.18 36.06
CA ARG A 287 33.40 26.41 35.08
C ARG A 287 32.90 24.97 34.99
N LEU A 288 32.91 24.42 33.77
CA LEU A 288 32.71 23.00 33.48
C LEU A 288 33.78 22.54 32.51
N ASP A 289 34.65 21.64 32.93
CA ASP A 289 35.67 21.04 32.07
C ASP A 289 35.59 19.53 32.04
N MET A 290 35.81 18.96 30.84
CA MET A 290 35.98 17.52 30.67
C MET A 290 37.39 17.17 31.10
N LEU A 291 37.53 16.15 31.93
CA LEU A 291 38.84 15.57 32.21
C LEU A 291 39.27 14.75 30.99
N PRO A 292 40.49 14.94 30.46
CA PRO A 292 41.02 14.01 29.49
C PRO A 292 41.18 12.63 30.15
N PHE A 293 40.76 11.58 29.44
CA PHE A 293 41.05 10.19 29.81
C PHE A 293 42.54 9.94 30.07
#